data_AF-A0A956LWN4-F1
#
_entry.id   AF-A0A956LWN4-F1
#
_cell.length_a   1.000
_cell.length_b   1.000
_cell.length_c   1.000
_cell.angle_alpha   90.00
_cell.angle_beta   90.00
_cell.angle_gamma   90.00
#
_symmetry.space_group_name_H-M   'P 1'
#
loop_
_entity.id
_entity.type
_entity.pdbx_description
1 polymer ?
#
loop_
_entity_poly.entity_id
_entity_poly.type
_entity_poly.pdbx_seq_one_letter_code
_entity_poly.pdbx_strand_id
1 'polypeptide(L)' 'MWLALCLLPAVALTGCDPEDACCYEPDHHAPAAPRGLYTITQDERVELLWYPNGESDLDGYRIYRNDR' A
#
# COMPACT_ATOMS: atom_id res chain seq x y z
N MET A 1 -49.46 -1.77 41.42
CA MET A 1 -48.51 -2.90 41.44
C MET A 1 -47.35 -2.54 40.53
N TRP A 2 -46.13 -2.56 41.07
CA TRP A 2 -44.87 -2.30 40.37
C TRP A 2 -44.75 -3.08 39.06
N LEU A 3 -44.13 -2.45 38.06
CA LEU A 3 -42.99 -3.02 37.34
C LEU A 3 -42.22 -1.86 36.68
N ALA A 4 -41.05 -1.56 37.23
CA ALA A 4 -40.00 -0.88 36.49
C ALA A 4 -39.47 -1.88 35.46
N LEU A 5 -39.44 -1.49 34.18
CA LEU A 5 -38.56 -2.13 33.22
C LEU A 5 -37.86 -1.03 32.44
N CYS A 6 -36.59 -0.82 32.79
CA CYS A 6 -35.62 -0.13 31.96
C CYS A 6 -35.65 -0.75 30.57
N LEU A 7 -35.96 0.02 29.54
CA LEU A 7 -35.42 -0.24 28.21
C LEU A 7 -34.56 0.95 27.85
N LEU A 8 -33.28 0.76 28.17
CA LEU A 8 -32.12 1.46 27.66
C LEU A 8 -32.27 1.74 26.16
N PRO A 9 -31.64 2.82 25.65
CA PRO A 9 -31.81 3.26 24.27
C PRO A 9 -31.50 2.09 23.35
N ALA A 10 -32.40 1.82 22.40
CA ALA A 10 -32.00 1.13 21.19
C ALA A 10 -31.05 2.09 20.47
N VAL A 11 -29.79 2.12 20.93
CA VAL A 11 -28.66 2.52 20.12
C VAL A 11 -28.74 1.54 18.96
N ALA A 12 -29.39 1.96 17.89
CA ALA A 12 -29.29 1.29 16.62
C ALA A 12 -27.79 1.19 16.38
N LEU A 13 -27.30 -0.04 16.42
CA LEU A 13 -26.03 -0.43 15.87
C LEU A 13 -26.04 0.10 14.44
N THR A 14 -25.57 1.33 14.23
CA THR A 14 -24.74 1.59 13.07
C THR A 14 -23.45 0.84 13.36
N GLY A 15 -23.56 -0.50 13.33
CA GLY A 15 -22.44 -1.33 13.00
C GLY A 15 -21.90 -0.76 11.70
N CYS A 16 -20.59 -0.79 11.56
CA CYS A 16 -19.97 -0.54 10.27
C CYS A 16 -20.64 -1.53 9.30
N ASP A 17 -21.56 -1.05 8.45
CA ASP A 17 -22.26 -1.87 7.46
C ASP A 17 -21.17 -2.52 6.59
N PRO A 18 -20.88 -3.83 6.76
CA PRO A 18 -19.81 -4.46 6.03
C PRO A 18 -20.23 -4.73 4.58
N GLU A 19 -21.44 -4.37 4.17
CA GLU A 19 -21.88 -4.48 2.77
C GLU A 19 -21.05 -3.65 1.79
N ASP A 20 -20.33 -2.62 2.24
CA ASP A 20 -19.33 -1.90 1.44
C ASP A 20 -17.88 -2.37 1.69
N ALA A 21 -17.66 -3.25 2.68
CA ALA A 21 -16.34 -3.79 2.99
C ALA A 21 -15.97 -5.05 2.17
N CYS A 22 -16.83 -5.52 1.27
CA CYS A 22 -16.70 -6.85 0.68
C CYS A 22 -15.92 -6.92 -0.66
N CYS A 23 -15.45 -5.80 -1.24
CA CYS A 23 -14.87 -5.82 -2.59
C CYS A 23 -13.54 -5.06 -2.78
N TYR A 24 -12.85 -4.67 -1.71
CA TYR A 24 -11.45 -4.23 -1.87
C TYR A 24 -10.56 -5.48 -1.85
N GLU A 25 -10.20 -5.97 -3.04
CA GLU A 25 -9.13 -6.94 -3.16
C GLU A 25 -7.80 -6.17 -3.05
N PRO A 26 -7.00 -6.40 -1.99
CA PRO A 26 -5.71 -5.76 -1.85
C PRO A 26 -4.79 -6.20 -2.99
N ASP A 27 -3.98 -5.28 -3.53
CA ASP A 27 -3.00 -5.66 -4.52
C ASP A 27 -1.89 -6.52 -3.88
N HIS A 28 -1.56 -7.61 -4.57
CA HIS A 28 -0.54 -8.58 -4.19
C HIS A 28 0.48 -8.81 -5.31
N HIS A 29 0.40 -8.04 -6.40
CA HIS A 29 1.36 -8.13 -7.49
C HIS A 29 2.64 -7.40 -7.11
N ALA A 30 3.76 -8.10 -7.22
CA ALA A 30 5.06 -7.46 -7.06
C ALA A 30 5.34 -6.54 -8.27
N PRO A 31 6.03 -5.40 -8.07
CA PRO A 31 6.53 -4.61 -9.18
C PRO A 31 7.48 -5.42 -10.07
N ALA A 32 7.46 -5.15 -11.36
CA ALA A 32 8.40 -5.71 -12.32
C ALA A 32 9.84 -5.32 -11.96
N ALA A 33 10.80 -6.15 -12.35
CA ALA A 33 12.20 -5.78 -12.20
C ALA A 33 12.55 -4.55 -13.06
N PRO A 34 13.38 -3.61 -12.56
CA PRO A 34 13.87 -2.49 -13.35
C PRO A 34 14.59 -2.97 -14.60
N ARG A 35 14.45 -2.24 -15.71
CA ARG A 35 15.03 -2.61 -17.02
C ARG A 35 15.92 -1.51 -17.55
N GLY A 36 16.90 -1.92 -18.37
CA GLY A 36 17.78 -0.98 -19.06
C GLY A 36 18.63 -0.16 -18.11
N LEU A 37 19.13 -0.76 -17.02
CA LEU A 37 20.06 -0.09 -16.12
C LEU A 37 21.35 0.23 -16.86
N TYR A 38 21.75 1.49 -16.85
CA TYR A 38 23.04 1.97 -17.34
C TYR A 38 23.59 3.05 -16.42
N THR A 39 24.86 3.39 -16.61
CA THR A 39 25.56 4.34 -15.75
C THR A 39 26.26 5.42 -16.54
N ILE A 40 26.40 6.59 -15.91
CA ILE A 40 27.28 7.66 -16.37
C ILE A 40 28.32 7.85 -15.26
N THR A 41 29.59 7.66 -15.60
CA THR A 41 30.70 7.81 -14.65
C THR A 41 31.23 9.23 -14.69
N GLN A 42 31.41 9.82 -13.53
CA GLN A 42 32.01 11.13 -13.31
C GLN A 42 33.06 11.01 -12.20
N ASP A 43 33.78 12.10 -11.94
CA ASP A 43 34.76 12.15 -10.87
C ASP A 43 34.05 11.95 -9.52
N GLU A 44 34.42 10.87 -8.82
CA GLU A 44 33.87 10.46 -7.51
C GLU A 44 32.35 10.22 -7.46
N ARG A 45 31.67 10.20 -8.62
CA ARG A 45 30.22 10.03 -8.73
C ARG A 45 29.86 9.04 -9.83
N VAL A 46 28.82 8.24 -9.57
CA VAL A 46 28.17 7.41 -10.58
C VAL A 46 26.70 7.78 -10.63
N GLU A 47 26.21 8.18 -11.80
CA GLU A 47 24.78 8.32 -12.04
C GLU A 47 24.22 6.99 -12.53
N LEU A 48 23.11 6.56 -11.95
CA LEU A 48 22.40 5.34 -12.31
C LEU A 48 21.09 5.74 -12.99
N LEU A 49 20.84 5.18 -14.18
CA LEU A 49 19.65 5.46 -14.96
C LEU A 49 19.02 4.15 -15.43
N TRP A 50 17.70 4.07 -15.45
CA TRP A 50 16.95 2.91 -15.90
C TRP A 50 15.60 3.35 -16.48
N TYR A 51 14.92 2.46 -17.18
CA TYR A 51 13.56 2.72 -17.65
C TYR A 51 12.58 2.67 -16.46
N PRO A 52 11.68 3.66 -16.32
CA PRO A 52 10.73 3.67 -15.23
C PRO A 52 9.78 2.48 -15.31
N ASN A 53 9.52 1.89 -14.16
CA ASN A 53 8.44 0.96 -13.92
C ASN A 53 7.07 1.65 -14.11
N GLY A 54 6.05 0.87 -14.51
CA GLY A 54 4.73 1.38 -14.92
C GLY A 54 3.63 1.16 -13.89
N GLU A 55 3.95 0.53 -12.76
CA GLU A 55 3.06 0.19 -11.67
C GLU A 55 2.61 1.47 -10.95
N SER A 56 1.29 1.63 -10.78
CA SER A 56 0.69 2.81 -10.14
C SER A 56 0.95 2.89 -8.64
N ASP A 57 1.22 1.74 -8.02
CA ASP A 57 1.49 1.55 -6.60
C ASP A 57 2.99 1.45 -6.28
N LEU A 58 3.86 1.70 -7.26
CA LEU A 58 5.31 1.68 -7.05
C LEU A 58 5.74 2.75 -6.03
N ASP A 59 6.27 2.30 -4.89
CA ASP A 59 6.81 3.18 -3.85
C ASP A 59 8.19 3.76 -4.21
N GLY A 60 9.10 2.93 -4.73
CA GLY A 60 10.43 3.38 -5.13
C GLY A 60 11.44 2.26 -5.39
N TYR A 61 12.73 2.64 -5.45
CA TYR A 61 13.83 1.73 -5.74
C TYR A 61 14.86 1.74 -4.62
N ARG A 62 15.43 0.58 -4.32
CA ARG A 62 16.57 0.45 -3.40
C ARG A 62 17.83 0.17 -4.21
N ILE A 63 18.88 0.94 -3.94
CA ILE A 63 20.17 0.82 -4.60
C ILE A 63 21.15 0.17 -3.63
N TYR A 64 21.77 -0.91 -4.08
CA TYR A 64 22.73 -1.69 -3.29
C TYR A 64 24.12 -1.60 -3.93
N ARG A 65 25.17 -1.55 -3.11
CA ARG A 65 26.57 -1.56 -3.56
C ARG A 65 27.36 -2.59 -2.77
N ASN A 66 27.97 -3.54 -3.47
CA ASN A 66 28.73 -4.64 -2.86
C ASN A 66 27.89 -5.41 -1.83
N ASP A 67 26.75 -5.94 -2.29
CA ASP A 67 25.80 -6.77 -1.53
C ASP A 67 25.19 -6.13 -0.28
N ARG A 68 25.26 -4.80 -0.14
CA ARG A 68 24.70 -4.01 0.97
C ARG A 68 23.95 -2.79 0.51
#